data_AF-A0A7W4XDY7-F1
#
_entry.id   AF-A0A7W4XDY7-F1
#
_cell.length_a   1.000
_cell.length_b   1.000
_cell.length_c   1.000
_cell.angle_alpha   90.00
_cell.angle_beta   90.00
_cell.angle_gamma   90.00
#
_symmetry.space_group_name_H-M   'P 1'
#
loop_
_entity.id
_entity.type
_entity.pdbx_description
1 polymer ?
#
loop_
_entity_poly.entity_id
_entity_poly.type
_entity_poly.pdbx_seq_one_letter_code
_entity_poly.pdbx_strand_id
1 'polypeptide(L)'
;MKKQLSVMALVLFSASAAHALDARVTRQLNALDPDERREQRCDMEAMDQIRKTGEFRPDKVIAYTFSDTIEDGNKLKAPGAVFRSAGDWYRLKFKCETGEAGLKIMSFDYTIGSKVTRDLWDKYYLYD
;
A
#
# COMPACT_ATOMS: atom_id res chain seq x y z
N MET A 1 9.69 -56.26 0.33
CA MET A 1 10.13 -55.34 -0.76
C MET A 1 9.01 -54.36 -1.05
N LYS A 2 9.04 -53.13 -0.53
CA LYS A 2 8.06 -52.07 -0.81
C LYS A 2 8.80 -50.91 -1.45
N LYS A 3 8.58 -50.71 -2.76
CA LYS A 3 9.16 -49.61 -3.54
C LYS A 3 8.54 -48.30 -3.06
N GLN A 4 9.34 -47.40 -2.51
CA GLN A 4 8.93 -46.03 -2.24
C GLN A 4 9.18 -45.20 -3.50
N LEU A 5 8.11 -44.64 -4.07
CA LEU A 5 8.21 -43.61 -5.10
C LEU A 5 8.50 -42.27 -4.41
N SER A 6 9.68 -41.71 -4.63
CA SER A 6 9.98 -40.32 -4.28
C SER A 6 9.26 -39.38 -5.23
N VAL A 7 8.35 -38.55 -4.69
CA VAL A 7 7.78 -37.41 -5.41
C VAL A 7 8.73 -36.23 -5.22
N MET A 8 9.37 -35.80 -6.30
CA MET A 8 10.22 -34.60 -6.33
C MET A 8 9.32 -33.36 -6.41
N ALA A 9 9.16 -32.64 -5.31
CA ALA A 9 8.42 -31.37 -5.28
C ALA A 9 9.27 -30.26 -5.91
N LEU A 10 8.85 -29.79 -7.09
CA LEU A 10 9.47 -28.64 -7.76
C LEU A 10 8.92 -27.35 -7.13
N VAL A 11 9.71 -26.72 -6.26
CA VAL A 11 9.35 -25.43 -5.65
C VAL A 11 9.54 -24.32 -6.69
N LEU A 12 8.45 -23.81 -7.24
CA LEU A 12 8.45 -22.61 -8.08
C LEU A 12 8.69 -21.38 -7.20
N PHE A 13 9.92 -20.85 -7.19
CA PHE A 13 10.18 -19.52 -6.65
C PHE A 13 9.52 -18.49 -7.56
N SER A 14 8.34 -18.00 -7.18
CA SER A 14 7.77 -16.79 -7.77
C SER A 14 8.66 -15.61 -7.41
N ALA A 15 9.57 -15.23 -8.31
CA ALA A 15 10.32 -13.98 -8.18
C ALA A 15 9.33 -12.82 -8.35
N SER A 16 8.82 -12.30 -7.24
CA SER A 16 8.09 -11.04 -7.23
C SER A 16 9.05 -9.97 -7.73
N ALA A 17 8.85 -9.48 -8.95
CA ALA A 17 9.58 -8.30 -9.43
C ALA A 17 9.22 -7.13 -8.51
N ALA A 18 10.11 -6.83 -7.57
CA ALA A 18 10.06 -5.58 -6.84
C ALA A 18 10.34 -4.49 -7.86
N HIS A 19 9.30 -3.79 -8.32
CA HIS A 19 9.48 -2.62 -9.17
C HIS A 19 10.35 -1.63 -8.40
N ALA A 20 11.56 -1.41 -8.91
CA ALA A 20 12.46 -0.41 -8.35
C ALA A 20 11.82 0.97 -8.54
N LEU A 21 11.87 1.81 -7.50
CA LEU A 21 11.42 3.19 -7.60
C LEU A 21 12.26 3.94 -8.63
N ASP A 22 11.62 4.80 -9.41
CA ASP A 22 12.32 5.71 -10.29
C ASP A 22 13.25 6.66 -9.49
N ALA A 23 14.36 7.08 -10.10
CA ALA A 23 15.34 7.94 -9.44
C ALA A 23 14.76 9.31 -9.05
N ARG A 24 13.83 9.87 -9.83
CA ARG A 24 13.13 11.12 -9.50
C ARG A 24 12.25 10.95 -8.28
N VAL A 25 11.44 9.89 -8.25
CA VAL A 25 10.59 9.55 -7.10
C VAL A 25 11.44 9.36 -5.85
N THR A 26 12.53 8.61 -5.96
CA THR A 26 13.46 8.38 -4.85
C THR A 26 14.03 9.68 -4.30
N ARG A 27 14.42 10.64 -5.17
CA ARG A 27 14.89 11.96 -4.73
C ARG A 27 13.81 12.77 -4.02
N GLN A 28 12.57 12.73 -4.52
CA GLN A 28 11.44 13.43 -3.89
C GLN A 28 11.16 12.87 -2.50
N LEU A 29 11.09 11.54 -2.37
CA LEU A 29 10.91 10.86 -1.09
C LEU A 29 12.04 11.18 -0.10
N ASN A 30 13.29 11.19 -0.57
CA ASN A 30 14.45 11.53 0.26
C ASN A 30 14.49 12.99 0.74
N ALA A 31 13.72 13.89 0.12
CA ALA A 31 13.60 15.28 0.57
C ALA A 31 12.58 15.47 1.70
N LEU A 32 11.75 14.46 1.97
CA LEU A 32 10.77 14.47 3.05
C LEU A 32 11.42 14.06 4.38
N ASP A 33 10.79 14.47 5.48
CA ASP A 33 11.11 13.94 6.81
C ASP A 33 10.91 12.42 6.83
N PRO A 34 11.66 11.67 7.68
CA PRO A 34 11.65 10.21 7.65
C PRO A 34 10.26 9.57 7.78
N ASP A 35 9.40 10.13 8.63
CA ASP A 35 8.05 9.62 8.87
C ASP A 35 7.13 9.90 7.67
N GLU A 36 7.16 11.11 7.12
CA GLU A 36 6.40 11.46 5.91
C GLU A 36 6.86 10.64 4.70
N ARG A 37 8.18 10.40 4.57
CA ARG A 37 8.74 9.53 3.53
C ARG A 37 8.16 8.12 3.60
N ARG A 38 8.09 7.55 4.82
CA ARG A 38 7.53 6.22 5.06
C ARG A 38 6.05 6.21 4.70
N GLU A 39 5.26 7.19 5.16
CA GLU A 39 3.84 7.29 4.82
C GLU A 39 3.63 7.35 3.31
N GLN A 40 4.31 8.26 2.62
CA GLN A 40 4.19 8.40 1.17
C GLN A 40 4.61 7.12 0.43
N ARG A 41 5.66 6.44 0.89
CA ARG A 41 6.09 5.16 0.31
C ARG A 41 5.03 4.06 0.49
N CYS A 42 4.37 4.03 1.64
CA CYS A 42 3.29 3.10 1.93
C CYS A 42 2.03 3.40 1.12
N ASP A 43 1.69 4.68 0.93
CA ASP A 43 0.59 5.11 0.07
C ASP A 43 0.82 4.73 -1.40
N MET A 44 2.05 4.89 -1.89
CA MET A 44 2.45 4.41 -3.22
C MET A 44 2.31 2.89 -3.35
N GLU A 45 2.75 2.13 -2.34
CA GLU A 45 2.60 0.67 -2.33
C GLU A 45 1.13 0.25 -2.34
N ALA A 46 0.27 0.94 -1.58
CA ALA A 46 -1.17 0.72 -1.59
C ALA A 46 -1.73 0.88 -3.00
N MET A 47 -1.39 1.97 -3.69
CA MET A 47 -1.82 2.20 -5.07
C MET A 47 -1.34 1.10 -6.02
N ASP A 48 -0.08 0.69 -5.91
CA ASP A 48 0.51 -0.34 -6.77
C ASP A 48 -0.14 -1.72 -6.55
N GLN A 49 -0.34 -2.11 -5.29
CA GLN A 49 -1.00 -3.38 -4.94
C GLN A 49 -2.46 -3.41 -5.39
N ILE A 50 -3.20 -2.32 -5.18
CA ILE A 50 -4.58 -2.20 -5.63
C ILE A 50 -4.65 -2.23 -7.17
N ARG A 51 -3.73 -1.56 -7.87
CA ARG A 51 -3.70 -1.55 -9.34
C ARG A 51 -3.50 -2.95 -9.94
N LYS A 52 -2.68 -3.80 -9.29
CA LYS A 52 -2.41 -5.18 -9.73
C LYS A 52 -3.65 -6.08 -9.73
N THR A 53 -4.67 -5.76 -8.93
CA THR A 53 -5.95 -6.50 -8.95
C THR A 53 -6.70 -6.35 -10.28
N GLY A 54 -6.44 -5.28 -11.04
CA GLY A 54 -7.12 -4.97 -12.29
C GLY A 54 -8.46 -4.25 -12.13
N GLU A 55 -9.06 -4.29 -10.95
CA GLU A 55 -10.41 -3.75 -10.68
C GLU A 55 -10.42 -2.22 -10.51
N PHE A 56 -9.33 -1.67 -9.97
CA PHE A 56 -9.18 -0.25 -9.68
C PHE A 56 -7.98 0.38 -10.41
N ARG A 57 -8.04 1.70 -10.57
CA ARG A 57 -6.98 2.55 -11.13
C ARG A 57 -6.71 3.69 -10.14
N PRO A 58 -6.08 3.39 -8.99
CA PRO A 58 -5.92 4.39 -7.96
C PRO A 58 -5.01 5.54 -8.43
N ASP A 59 -5.35 6.77 -8.10
CA ASP A 59 -4.53 7.96 -8.40
C ASP A 59 -4.15 8.76 -7.13
N LYS A 60 -4.73 8.39 -5.99
CA LYS A 60 -4.50 9.01 -4.69
C LYS A 60 -4.80 8.03 -3.56
N VAL A 61 -4.03 8.14 -2.49
CA VAL A 61 -4.30 7.54 -1.18
C VAL A 61 -4.20 8.67 -0.15
N ILE A 62 -5.03 8.61 0.89
CA ILE A 62 -4.91 9.46 2.08
C ILE A 62 -5.00 8.52 3.28
N ALA A 63 -3.91 8.39 4.05
CA ALA A 63 -3.80 7.41 5.12
C ALA A 63 -4.69 7.70 6.36
N TYR A 64 -5.03 8.98 6.56
CA TYR A 64 -5.60 9.50 7.82
C TYR A 64 -7.03 10.08 7.69
N THR A 65 -7.81 9.69 6.68
CA THR A 65 -9.13 10.32 6.41
C THR A 65 -10.17 10.11 7.52
N PHE A 66 -10.31 8.89 8.03
CA PHE A 66 -11.32 8.53 9.05
C PHE A 66 -10.74 8.30 10.45
N SER A 67 -9.42 8.26 10.58
CA SER A 67 -8.68 8.02 11.81
C SER A 67 -7.20 8.27 11.54
N ASP A 68 -6.47 8.76 12.54
CA ASP A 68 -5.03 8.98 12.47
C ASP A 68 -4.26 7.68 12.18
N THR A 69 -3.08 7.84 11.59
CA THR A 69 -2.11 6.75 11.42
C THR A 69 -1.49 6.36 12.77
N ILE A 70 -1.03 5.13 12.86
CA ILE A 70 -0.35 4.60 14.05
C ILE A 70 1.04 4.15 13.61
N GLU A 71 2.06 4.79 14.18
CA GLU A 71 3.46 4.58 13.84
C GLU A 71 4.20 3.85 14.97
N ASP A 72 5.05 2.90 14.58
CA ASP A 72 5.90 2.14 15.50
C ASP A 72 7.21 1.76 14.78
N GLY A 73 8.21 2.63 14.91
CA GLY A 73 9.48 2.52 14.19
C GLY A 73 9.26 2.54 12.68
N ASN A 74 9.57 1.44 12.01
CA ASN A 74 9.39 1.30 10.55
C ASN A 74 7.99 0.83 10.14
N LYS A 75 7.07 0.66 11.09
CA LYS A 75 5.71 0.19 10.85
C LYS A 75 4.74 1.36 10.83
N LEU A 76 3.83 1.33 9.86
CA LEU A 76 2.72 2.25 9.71
C LEU A 76 1.42 1.47 9.59
N LYS A 77 0.42 1.83 10.40
CA LYS A 77 -0.95 1.34 10.24
C LYS A 77 -1.85 2.51 9.91
N ALA A 78 -2.68 2.34 8.89
CA ALA A 78 -3.65 3.34 8.46
C ALA A 78 -5.05 2.73 8.54
N PRO A 79 -5.71 2.76 9.73
CA PRO A 79 -7.02 2.13 9.93
C PRO A 79 -8.19 2.94 9.34
N GLY A 80 -7.95 4.19 8.97
CA GLY A 80 -8.93 5.13 8.43
C GLY A 80 -8.59 5.64 7.03
N ALA A 81 -7.80 4.91 6.26
CA ALA A 81 -7.37 5.35 4.94
C ALA A 81 -8.50 5.38 3.90
N VAL A 82 -8.24 6.06 2.79
CA VAL A 82 -9.01 5.97 1.55
C VAL A 82 -8.09 5.93 0.35
N PHE A 83 -8.58 5.40 -0.77
CA PHE A 83 -7.99 5.63 -2.08
C PHE A 83 -9.04 6.15 -3.06
N ARG A 84 -8.59 6.92 -4.06
CA ARG A 84 -9.44 7.41 -5.14
C ARG A 84 -9.16 6.64 -6.41
N SER A 85 -10.22 6.22 -7.10
CA SER A 85 -10.16 5.55 -8.40
C SER A 85 -11.31 6.03 -9.28
N ALA A 86 -11.01 6.46 -10.51
CA ALA A 86 -12.00 6.98 -11.46
C ALA A 86 -12.91 8.09 -10.88
N GLY A 87 -12.35 8.96 -10.05
CA GLY A 87 -13.07 10.07 -9.42
C GLY A 87 -13.96 9.67 -8.24
N ASP A 88 -13.91 8.42 -7.77
CA ASP A 88 -14.64 7.96 -6.59
C ASP A 88 -13.69 7.53 -5.47
N TRP A 89 -14.09 7.78 -4.22
CA TRP A 89 -13.33 7.40 -3.02
C TRP A 89 -13.82 6.09 -2.44
N TYR A 90 -12.88 5.25 -2.01
CA TYR A 90 -13.13 3.95 -1.40
C TYR A 90 -12.40 3.86 -0.07
N ARG A 91 -13.05 3.27 0.93
CA ARG A 91 -12.43 3.00 2.23
C ARG A 91 -11.26 2.05 2.05
N LEU A 92 -10.19 2.31 2.77
CA LEU A 92 -8.99 1.50 2.79
C LEU A 92 -8.54 1.31 4.23
N LYS A 93 -8.01 0.13 4.51
CA LYS A 93 -7.16 -0.08 5.69
C LYS A 93 -5.89 -0.72 5.20
N PHE A 94 -4.74 -0.29 5.71
CA PHE A 94 -3.49 -0.99 5.42
C PHE A 94 -2.54 -1.02 6.61
N LYS A 95 -1.61 -1.97 6.54
CA LYS A 95 -0.41 -2.06 7.37
C LYS A 95 0.78 -2.13 6.42
N CYS A 96 1.80 -1.37 6.73
CA CYS A 96 3.00 -1.26 5.92
C CYS A 96 4.21 -1.29 6.84
N GLU A 97 5.26 -2.00 6.45
CA GLU A 97 6.55 -1.96 7.10
C GLU A 97 7.62 -1.64 6.07
N THR A 98 8.46 -0.64 6.37
CA THR A 98 9.60 -0.28 5.52
C THR A 98 10.92 -0.77 6.11
N GLY A 99 11.99 -0.70 5.32
CA GLY A 99 13.35 -0.69 5.88
C GLY A 99 13.64 0.64 6.59
N GLU A 100 14.78 0.72 7.27
CA GLU A 100 15.20 1.89 8.06
C GLU A 100 15.23 3.21 7.26
N ALA A 101 15.59 3.14 5.98
CA ALA A 101 15.61 4.31 5.10
C ALA A 101 14.22 4.80 4.67
N GLY A 102 13.14 4.09 5.00
CA GLY A 102 11.76 4.43 4.63
C GLY A 102 11.37 4.13 3.18
N LEU A 103 12.29 3.61 2.35
CA LEU A 103 12.07 3.47 0.90
C LEU A 103 11.70 2.06 0.44
N LYS A 104 12.22 1.03 1.11
CA LYS A 104 12.02 -0.36 0.72
C LYS A 104 10.86 -0.94 1.51
N ILE A 105 9.83 -1.47 0.85
CA ILE A 105 8.74 -2.18 1.49
C ILE A 105 9.23 -3.56 1.94
N MET A 106 9.05 -3.88 3.22
CA MET A 106 9.33 -5.18 3.83
C MET A 106 8.07 -6.04 3.84
N SER A 107 6.94 -5.46 4.25
CA SER A 107 5.63 -6.12 4.26
C SER A 107 4.53 -5.11 3.98
N PHE A 108 3.44 -5.58 3.37
CA PHE A 108 2.27 -4.77 3.09
C PHE A 108 1.02 -5.64 3.06
N ASP A 109 0.01 -5.24 3.83
CA ASP A 109 -1.31 -5.88 3.88
C ASP A 109 -2.39 -4.80 3.80
N TYR A 110 -3.48 -5.07 3.09
CA TYR A 110 -4.56 -4.11 2.96
C TYR A 110 -5.95 -4.76 2.87
N THR A 111 -6.98 -3.95 3.07
CA THR A 111 -8.37 -4.33 2.85
C THR A 111 -9.12 -3.15 2.24
N ILE A 112 -9.76 -3.39 1.11
CA ILE A 112 -10.66 -2.43 0.47
C ILE A 112 -12.03 -2.56 1.13
N GLY A 113 -12.61 -1.44 1.52
CA GLY A 113 -13.96 -1.33 2.06
C GLY A 113 -14.94 -0.75 1.04
N SER A 114 -16.08 -0.28 1.55
CA SER A 114 -17.12 0.33 0.72
C SER A 114 -16.68 1.65 0.08
N LYS A 115 -17.34 2.00 -1.03
CA LYS A 115 -17.31 3.34 -1.60
C LYS A 115 -17.78 4.37 -0.57
N VAL A 116 -17.09 5.51 -0.49
CA VAL A 116 -17.46 6.65 0.34
C VAL A 116 -18.53 7.45 -0.39
N THR A 117 -19.70 7.58 0.22
CA THR A 117 -20.83 8.32 -0.34
C THR A 117 -20.53 9.81 -0.40
N ARG A 118 -21.04 10.50 -1.43
CA ARG A 118 -20.71 11.92 -1.71
C ARG A 118 -21.12 12.89 -0.61
N ASP A 119 -22.17 12.57 0.16
CA ASP A 119 -22.61 13.35 1.32
C ASP A 119 -21.55 13.42 2.45
N LEU A 120 -20.58 12.50 2.45
CA LEU A 120 -19.48 12.51 3.41
C LEU A 120 -18.25 13.29 2.92
N TRP A 121 -18.19 13.67 1.65
CA TRP A 121 -16.95 14.18 1.07
C TRP A 121 -16.50 15.51 1.69
N ASP A 122 -17.42 16.49 1.79
CA ASP A 122 -17.11 17.79 2.39
C ASP A 122 -16.64 17.63 3.84
N LYS A 123 -17.26 16.72 4.59
CA LYS A 123 -16.90 16.43 5.98
C LYS A 123 -15.46 15.90 6.13
N TYR A 124 -14.99 15.12 5.16
CA TYR A 124 -13.68 14.48 5.19
C TYR A 124 -12.70 15.05 4.17
N TYR A 125 -12.98 16.24 3.63
CA TYR A 125 -12.14 16.94 2.65
C TYR A 125 -11.81 16.10 1.41
N LEU A 126 -12.75 15.28 0.96
CA LEU A 126 -12.62 14.47 -0.25
C LEU A 126 -13.16 15.23 -1.46
N TYR A 127 -12.53 15.02 -2.61
CA TYR A 127 -12.82 15.75 -3.85
C TYR A 127 -12.55 14.89 -5.08
N ASP A 128 -13.08 15.34 -6.21
CA ASP A 128 -13.00 14.69 -7.52
C ASP A 128 -11.57 14.61 -8.09
#